data_AF-A0A350J7Q5-F1
#
_entry.id   AF-A0A350J7Q5-F1
#
_cell.length_a   1.000
_cell.length_b   1.000
_cell.length_c   1.000
_cell.angle_alpha   90.00
_cell.angle_beta   90.00
_cell.angle_gamma   90.00
#
_symmetry.space_group_name_H-M   'P 1'
#
loop_
_entity.id
_entity.type
_entity.pdbx_description
1 polymer ?
#
loop_
_entity_poly.entity_id
_entity_poly.type
_entity_poly.pdbx_seq_one_letter_code
_entity_poly.pdbx_strand_id
1 'polypeptide(L)'
;MIVAAVLLLLWGTLITEPLHICTDFFWRGCLKAVSILKLSEHIKTQTILTTILFSIIFVGLMYLSGKGIYRYIPVFYFSLCSLYLILRFFVKRQFDIRAIAGLAAGLAVTLILHLIRSDKLLKWEADLCILSGSAFLLTGYVFMPLIRRADILSKIFYIARYQQVDTGSAFGGFLSIPAEVWGGFIFAIVTLPMAFYSVSRDKEPL
;
A
#
# COMPACT_ATOMS: atom_id res chain seq x y z
N MET A 1 -13.74 8.66 5.33
CA MET A 1 -14.19 8.62 3.91
C MET A 1 -13.50 9.62 3.00
N ILE A 2 -13.42 10.91 3.34
CA ILE A 2 -12.79 11.94 2.47
C ILE A 2 -11.35 11.57 2.09
N VAL A 3 -10.54 11.13 3.07
CA VAL A 3 -9.14 10.73 2.83
C VAL A 3 -9.02 9.56 1.85
N ALA A 4 -9.91 8.56 1.95
CA ALA A 4 -9.93 7.43 1.03
C ALA A 4 -10.29 7.86 -0.40
N ALA A 5 -11.29 8.75 -0.55
CA ALA A 5 -11.69 9.28 -1.85
C ALA A 5 -10.57 10.13 -2.49
N VAL A 6 -9.96 11.03 -1.71
CA VAL A 6 -8.81 11.84 -2.16
C VAL A 6 -7.64 10.95 -2.56
N LEU A 7 -7.33 9.94 -1.73
CA LEU A 7 -6.28 9.00 -2.04
C LEU A 7 -6.57 8.26 -3.34
N LEU A 8 -7.77 7.70 -3.52
CA LEU A 8 -8.14 6.98 -4.76
C LEU A 8 -8.05 7.87 -6.01
N LEU A 9 -8.47 9.13 -5.92
CA LEU A 9 -8.39 10.08 -7.03
C LEU A 9 -6.96 10.49 -7.36
N LEU A 10 -6.10 10.60 -6.34
CA LEU A 10 -4.69 10.97 -6.50
C LEU A 10 -3.77 9.75 -6.65
N TRP A 11 -4.27 8.53 -6.45
CA TRP A 11 -3.52 7.29 -6.55
C TRP A 11 -3.08 7.12 -8.01
N GLY A 12 -1.77 7.14 -8.25
CA GLY A 12 -1.23 7.29 -9.60
C GLY A 12 -1.08 8.74 -10.03
N THR A 13 -0.73 9.64 -9.12
CA THR A 13 -0.18 10.96 -9.43
C THR A 13 1.18 11.10 -8.76
N LEU A 14 1.97 12.10 -9.18
CA LEU A 14 3.28 12.37 -8.57
C LEU A 14 3.17 12.77 -7.09
N ILE A 15 2.00 13.23 -6.65
CA ILE A 15 1.75 13.62 -5.24
C ILE A 15 1.75 12.39 -4.33
N THR A 16 1.26 11.24 -4.80
CA THR A 16 1.21 9.98 -4.03
C THR A 16 2.46 9.12 -4.20
N GLU A 17 3.46 9.59 -4.96
CA GLU A 17 4.75 8.92 -5.18
C GLU A 17 5.39 8.38 -3.87
N PRO A 18 5.48 9.17 -2.78
CA PRO A 18 6.10 8.68 -1.54
C PRO A 18 5.35 7.48 -0.95
N LEU A 19 4.01 7.48 -1.07
CA LEU A 19 3.15 6.40 -0.61
C LEU A 19 3.30 5.15 -1.49
N HIS A 20 3.44 5.31 -2.80
CA HIS A 20 3.71 4.19 -3.71
C HIS A 20 5.04 3.49 -3.40
N ILE A 21 6.11 4.27 -3.24
CA ILE A 21 7.44 3.74 -2.91
C ILE A 21 7.39 2.95 -1.60
N CYS A 22 6.77 3.53 -0.58
CA CYS A 22 6.67 2.89 0.72
C CYS A 22 5.81 1.62 0.69
N THR A 23 4.61 1.67 0.12
CA THR A 23 3.74 0.48 0.02
C THR A 23 4.42 -0.66 -0.75
N ASP A 24 5.15 -0.35 -1.82
CA ASP A 24 5.94 -1.34 -2.56
C ASP A 24 7.04 -1.94 -1.68
N PHE A 25 7.71 -1.16 -0.83
CA PHE A 25 8.70 -1.67 0.11
C PHE A 25 8.08 -2.59 1.17
N PHE A 26 6.93 -2.20 1.73
CA PHE A 26 6.18 -3.06 2.65
C PHE A 26 5.78 -4.38 1.98
N TRP A 27 5.27 -4.31 0.75
CA TRP A 27 4.89 -5.49 -0.04
C TRP A 27 6.08 -6.42 -0.28
N ARG A 28 7.20 -5.89 -0.76
CA ARG A 28 8.44 -6.67 -0.95
C ARG A 28 8.98 -7.23 0.36
N GLY A 29 8.84 -6.50 1.46
CA GLY A 29 9.16 -6.98 2.80
C GLY A 29 8.35 -8.22 3.16
N CYS A 30 7.03 -8.15 2.97
CA CYS A 30 6.11 -9.27 3.18
C CYS A 30 6.47 -10.47 2.28
N LEU A 31 6.72 -10.22 0.99
CA LEU A 31 7.08 -11.26 0.03
C LEU A 31 8.38 -11.99 0.45
N LYS A 32 9.39 -11.22 0.89
CA LYS A 32 10.64 -11.78 1.42
C LYS A 32 10.40 -12.58 2.69
N ALA A 33 9.60 -12.07 3.63
CA ALA A 33 9.28 -12.77 4.88
C ALA A 33 8.63 -14.13 4.59
N VAL A 34 7.63 -14.18 3.72
CA VAL A 34 6.98 -15.44 3.29
C VAL A 34 7.97 -16.39 2.63
N SER A 35 8.87 -15.87 1.78
CA SER A 35 9.88 -16.70 1.09
C SER A 35 10.93 -17.29 2.03
N ILE A 36 11.36 -16.54 3.05
CA ILE A 36 12.37 -16.97 4.03
C ILE A 36 11.80 -18.10 4.90
N LEU A 37 10.52 -18.00 5.26
CA LEU A 37 9.81 -19.02 6.05
C LEU A 37 9.50 -20.30 5.25
N LYS A 38 9.83 -20.34 3.94
CA LYS A 38 9.58 -21.48 3.04
C LYS A 38 8.14 -22.01 3.11
N LEU A 39 7.17 -21.10 3.33
CA LEU A 39 5.78 -21.49 3.56
C LEU A 39 5.10 -22.09 2.32
N SER A 40 5.58 -21.78 1.12
CA SER A 40 5.12 -22.40 -0.12
C SER A 40 6.06 -22.15 -1.30
N GLU A 41 6.17 -23.11 -2.21
CA GLU A 41 6.85 -22.97 -3.50
C GLU A 41 5.90 -22.54 -4.63
N HIS A 42 4.58 -22.64 -4.41
CA HIS A 42 3.59 -22.27 -5.41
C HIS A 42 3.30 -20.76 -5.37
N ILE A 43 3.42 -20.11 -6.54
CA ILE A 43 3.24 -18.66 -6.69
C ILE A 43 1.87 -18.16 -6.21
N LYS A 44 0.81 -18.96 -6.40
CA LYS A 44 -0.55 -18.65 -5.92
C LYS A 44 -0.60 -18.55 -4.41
N THR A 45 -0.14 -19.60 -3.72
CA THR A 45 -0.11 -19.69 -2.27
C THR A 45 0.79 -18.61 -1.67
N GLN A 46 1.96 -18.37 -2.27
CA GLN A 46 2.86 -17.30 -1.83
C GLN A 46 2.20 -15.92 -1.94
N THR A 47 1.45 -15.67 -3.02
CA THR A 47 0.72 -14.41 -3.23
C THR A 47 -0.40 -14.23 -2.20
N ILE A 48 -1.15 -15.29 -1.89
CA ILE A 48 -2.19 -15.28 -0.85
C ILE A 48 -1.56 -14.97 0.51
N LEU A 49 -0.52 -15.70 0.91
CA LEU A 49 0.16 -15.50 2.19
C LEU A 49 0.75 -14.10 2.32
N THR A 50 1.38 -13.59 1.27
CA THR A 50 1.93 -12.23 1.23
C THR A 50 0.81 -11.20 1.41
N THR A 51 -0.32 -11.42 0.74
CA THR A 51 -1.49 -10.54 0.87
C THR A 51 -2.04 -10.56 2.27
N ILE A 52 -2.29 -11.74 2.84
CA ILE A 52 -2.78 -11.87 4.22
C ILE A 52 -1.85 -11.15 5.20
N LEU A 53 -0.53 -11.39 5.09
CA LEU A 53 0.46 -10.73 5.95
C LEU A 53 0.42 -9.20 5.81
N PHE A 54 0.39 -8.72 4.57
CA PHE A 54 0.29 -7.29 4.26
C PHE A 54 -1.00 -6.69 4.86
N SER A 55 -2.13 -7.35 4.68
CA SER A 55 -3.42 -6.94 5.25
C SER A 55 -3.39 -6.88 6.77
N ILE A 56 -2.81 -7.88 7.43
CA ILE A 56 -2.68 -7.90 8.90
C ILE A 56 -1.89 -6.69 9.39
N ILE A 57 -0.79 -6.33 8.72
CA ILE A 57 0.01 -5.14 9.07
C ILE A 57 -0.84 -3.87 8.98
N PHE A 58 -1.54 -3.65 7.87
CA PHE A 58 -2.32 -2.43 7.66
C PHE A 58 -3.59 -2.36 8.51
N VAL A 59 -4.26 -3.48 8.76
CA VAL A 59 -5.37 -3.57 9.73
C VAL A 59 -4.85 -3.28 11.14
N GLY A 60 -3.67 -3.82 11.50
CA GLY A 60 -3.01 -3.52 12.77
C GLY A 60 -2.70 -2.03 12.93
N LEU A 61 -2.16 -1.39 11.89
CA LEU A 61 -1.93 0.06 11.88
C LEU A 61 -3.24 0.85 12.01
N MET A 62 -4.32 0.43 11.33
CA MET A 62 -5.65 1.04 11.47
C MET A 62 -6.18 0.93 12.90
N TYR A 63 -6.03 -0.24 13.52
CA TYR A 63 -6.42 -0.46 14.92
C TYR A 63 -5.62 0.42 15.88
N LEU A 64 -4.29 0.47 15.74
CA LEU A 64 -3.42 1.33 16.55
C LEU A 64 -3.75 2.82 16.36
N SER A 65 -4.10 3.21 15.13
CA SER A 65 -4.53 4.56 14.82
C SER A 65 -5.79 4.97 15.61
N GLY A 66 -6.70 4.03 15.88
CA GLY A 66 -7.89 4.25 16.73
C GLY A 66 -7.56 4.46 18.20
N LYS A 67 -6.44 3.92 18.69
CA LYS A 67 -5.96 4.10 20.07
C LYS A 67 -5.13 5.37 20.29
N GLY A 68 -5.20 6.35 19.39
CA GLY A 68 -4.46 7.61 19.50
C GLY A 68 -3.00 7.54 19.03
N ILE A 69 -2.52 6.38 18.56
CA ILE A 69 -1.13 6.20 18.09
C ILE A 69 -0.93 6.78 16.67
N TYR A 70 -1.97 7.36 16.06
CA TYR A 70 -1.94 7.91 14.70
C TYR A 70 -0.79 8.90 14.46
N ARG A 71 -0.40 9.69 15.48
CA ARG A 71 0.70 10.67 15.39
C ARG A 71 2.04 10.02 14.99
N TYR A 72 2.29 8.79 15.42
CA TYR A 72 3.56 8.09 15.17
C TYR A 72 3.55 7.26 13.88
N ILE A 73 2.38 7.03 13.28
CA ILE A 73 2.25 6.15 12.12
C ILE A 73 3.03 6.68 10.91
N PRO A 74 2.89 7.96 10.48
CA PRO A 74 3.68 8.47 9.34
C PRO A 74 5.19 8.41 9.59
N VAL A 75 5.63 8.75 10.81
CA VAL A 75 7.04 8.70 11.20
C VAL A 75 7.58 7.28 11.09
N PHE A 76 6.88 6.31 11.69
CA PHE A 76 7.25 4.89 11.61
C PHE A 76 7.28 4.41 10.15
N TYR A 77 6.24 4.74 9.38
CA TYR A 77 6.05 4.35 8.00
C TYR A 77 7.23 4.81 7.12
N PHE A 78 7.52 6.11 7.10
CA PHE A 78 8.61 6.66 6.29
C PHE A 78 10.00 6.29 6.82
N SER A 79 10.17 6.15 8.13
CA SER A 79 11.45 5.71 8.71
C SER A 79 11.79 4.28 8.29
N LEU A 80 10.80 3.37 8.31
CA LEU A 80 11.00 1.99 7.89
C LEU A 80 11.36 1.90 6.40
N CYS A 81 10.68 2.70 5.55
CA CYS A 81 11.01 2.78 4.13
C CYS A 81 12.43 3.32 3.89
N SER A 82 12.82 4.34 4.65
CA SER A 82 14.17 4.93 4.56
C SER A 82 15.23 3.93 4.96
N LEU A 83 15.01 3.17 6.04
CA LEU A 83 15.90 2.09 6.45
C LEU A 83 16.02 1.01 5.35
N TYR A 84 14.91 0.59 4.77
CA TYR A 84 14.92 -0.38 3.66
C TYR A 84 15.72 0.13 2.46
N LEU A 85 15.55 1.40 2.11
CA LEU A 85 16.27 2.03 1.00
C LEU A 85 17.78 2.05 1.27
N ILE A 86 18.19 2.44 2.48
CA ILE A 86 19.59 2.45 2.91
C ILE A 86 20.19 1.03 2.82
N LEU A 87 19.49 0.03 3.35
CA LEU A 87 19.92 -1.38 3.26
C LEU A 87 20.04 -1.84 1.80
N ARG A 88 19.08 -1.48 0.95
CA ARG A 88 19.11 -1.80 -0.49
C ARG A 88 20.31 -1.14 -1.18
N PHE A 89 20.64 0.10 -0.82
CA PHE A 89 21.81 0.80 -1.34
C PHE A 89 23.10 0.05 -0.98
N PHE A 90 23.28 -0.37 0.27
CA PHE A 90 24.47 -1.13 0.69
C PHE A 90 24.58 -2.50 -0.01
N VAL A 91 23.46 -3.22 -0.15
CA VAL A 91 23.47 -4.57 -0.72
C VAL A 91 23.61 -4.57 -2.24
N LYS A 92 22.86 -3.70 -2.93
CA LYS A 92 22.77 -3.72 -4.40
C LYS A 92 23.62 -2.65 -5.09
N ARG A 93 24.19 -1.70 -4.34
CA ARG A 93 24.89 -0.52 -4.86
C ARG A 93 24.09 0.24 -5.93
N GLN A 94 22.76 0.18 -5.86
CA GLN A 94 21.86 0.86 -6.77
C GLN A 94 21.38 2.17 -6.13
N PHE A 95 21.57 3.28 -6.83
CA PHE A 95 21.05 4.59 -6.44
C PHE A 95 19.75 4.86 -7.19
N ASP A 96 18.64 4.97 -6.46
CA ASP A 96 17.34 5.34 -7.02
C ASP A 96 16.97 6.75 -6.53
N ILE A 97 17.33 7.75 -7.33
CA ILE A 97 17.12 9.16 -7.02
C ILE A 97 15.63 9.46 -6.83
N ARG A 98 14.75 8.80 -7.60
CA ARG A 98 13.30 9.01 -7.49
C ARG A 98 12.78 8.52 -6.14
N ALA A 99 13.22 7.33 -5.72
CA ALA A 99 12.86 6.79 -4.41
C ALA A 99 13.35 7.66 -3.25
N ILE A 100 14.59 8.18 -3.35
CA ILE A 100 15.15 9.11 -2.35
C ILE A 100 14.34 10.40 -2.29
N ALA A 101 14.10 11.04 -3.43
CA ALA A 101 13.39 12.31 -3.50
C ALA A 101 11.94 12.18 -2.98
N GLY A 102 11.24 11.09 -3.34
CA GLY A 102 9.90 10.80 -2.85
C GLY A 102 9.86 10.63 -1.33
N LEU A 103 10.77 9.82 -0.76
CA LEU A 103 10.85 9.62 0.68
C LEU A 103 11.23 10.89 1.44
N ALA A 104 12.17 11.69 0.91
CA ALA A 104 12.55 12.97 1.50
C ALA A 104 11.37 13.95 1.53
N ALA A 105 10.58 14.01 0.45
CA ALA A 105 9.37 14.82 0.40
C ALA A 105 8.32 14.35 1.42
N GLY A 106 8.09 13.04 1.53
CA GLY A 106 7.18 12.46 2.53
C GLY A 106 7.60 12.82 3.96
N LEU A 107 8.88 12.61 4.30
CA LEU A 107 9.43 12.97 5.62
C LEU A 107 9.34 14.47 5.91
N ALA A 108 9.58 15.33 4.91
CA ALA A 108 9.46 16.77 5.06
C ALA A 108 8.02 17.18 5.39
N VAL A 109 7.03 16.60 4.71
CA VAL A 109 5.61 16.82 5.02
C VAL A 109 5.28 16.35 6.43
N THR A 110 5.70 15.14 6.81
CA THR A 110 5.49 14.62 8.17
C THR A 110 6.09 15.53 9.24
N LEU A 111 7.31 16.03 9.00
CA LEU A 111 8.00 16.94 9.92
C LEU A 111 7.24 18.27 10.06
N ILE A 112 6.81 18.86 8.95
CA ILE A 112 6.03 20.12 8.95
C ILE A 112 4.73 19.92 9.74
N LEU A 113 4.02 18.82 9.52
CA LEU A 113 2.76 18.54 10.23
C LEU A 113 2.97 18.34 11.74
N HIS A 114 4.09 17.73 12.14
CA HIS A 114 4.47 17.61 13.54
C HIS A 114 4.82 18.96 14.18
N LEU A 115 5.49 19.85 13.43
CA LEU A 115 5.81 21.21 13.89
C LEU A 115 4.56 22.07 14.06
N ILE A 116 3.58 21.93 13.17
CA ILE A 116 2.28 22.63 13.26
C ILE A 116 1.41 22.10 14.40
N ARG A 117 1.67 20.86 14.88
CA ARG A 117 0.93 20.21 15.97
C ARG A 117 -0.58 20.10 15.72
N SER A 118 -0.99 19.99 14.47
CA SER A 118 -2.41 19.83 14.12
C SER A 118 -2.82 18.35 14.15
N ASP A 119 -3.53 17.95 15.20
CA ASP A 119 -3.99 16.57 15.37
C ASP A 119 -4.86 16.06 14.22
N LYS A 120 -5.69 16.96 13.67
CA LYS A 120 -6.54 16.62 12.51
C LYS A 120 -5.70 16.26 11.29
N LEU A 121 -4.65 17.05 11.00
CA LEU A 121 -3.78 16.79 9.85
C LEU A 121 -2.90 15.56 10.06
N LEU A 122 -2.39 15.34 11.26
CA LEU A 122 -1.65 14.13 11.61
C LEU A 122 -2.51 12.86 11.49
N LYS A 123 -3.78 12.93 11.90
CA LYS A 123 -4.74 11.82 11.69
C LYS A 123 -4.98 11.58 10.21
N TRP A 124 -5.11 12.62 9.39
CA TRP A 124 -5.27 12.49 7.94
C TRP A 124 -4.04 11.91 7.25
N GLU A 125 -2.84 12.34 7.65
CA GLU A 125 -1.59 11.79 7.14
C GLU A 125 -1.44 10.30 7.49
N ALA A 126 -1.75 9.94 8.74
CA ALA A 126 -1.77 8.53 9.16
C ALA A 126 -2.77 7.72 8.32
N ASP A 127 -3.96 8.26 8.08
CA ASP A 127 -4.97 7.62 7.23
C ASP A 127 -4.47 7.45 5.79
N LEU A 128 -3.77 8.44 5.22
CA LEU A 128 -3.15 8.32 3.89
C LEU A 128 -2.11 7.21 3.85
N CYS A 129 -1.24 7.15 4.86
CA CYS A 129 -0.24 6.07 4.99
C CYS A 129 -0.91 4.70 5.09
N ILE A 130 -1.97 4.54 5.89
CA ILE A 130 -2.64 3.24 6.07
C ILE A 130 -3.44 2.86 4.82
N LEU A 131 -4.25 3.79 4.28
CA LEU A 131 -5.11 3.52 3.14
C LEU A 131 -4.32 3.34 1.84
N SER A 132 -3.06 3.81 1.77
CA SER A 132 -2.16 3.51 0.67
C SER A 132 -2.01 2.00 0.44
N GLY A 133 -2.01 1.19 1.51
CA GLY A 133 -1.97 -0.27 1.39
C GLY A 133 -3.21 -0.83 0.67
N SER A 134 -4.39 -0.31 1.01
CA SER A 134 -5.64 -0.69 0.31
C SER A 134 -5.61 -0.27 -1.16
N ALA A 135 -5.16 0.95 -1.45
CA ALA A 135 -5.07 1.45 -2.82
C ALA A 135 -4.05 0.65 -3.65
N PHE A 136 -2.93 0.22 -3.03
CA PHE A 136 -1.96 -0.68 -3.63
C PHE A 136 -2.57 -2.03 -4.00
N LEU A 137 -3.31 -2.65 -3.08
CA LEU A 137 -4.00 -3.91 -3.35
C LEU A 137 -5.07 -3.77 -4.44
N LEU A 138 -5.88 -2.69 -4.40
CA LEU A 138 -6.87 -2.40 -5.44
C LEU A 138 -6.21 -2.34 -6.82
N THR A 139 -5.05 -1.69 -6.90
CA THR A 139 -4.34 -1.54 -8.16
C THR A 139 -3.80 -2.86 -8.67
N GLY A 140 -3.18 -3.66 -7.79
CA GLY A 140 -2.52 -4.90 -8.19
C GLY A 140 -3.51 -6.01 -8.54
N TYR A 141 -4.66 -6.04 -7.84
CA TYR A 141 -5.67 -7.06 -8.04
C TYR A 141 -6.73 -6.70 -9.09
N VAL A 142 -7.12 -5.43 -9.20
CA VAL A 142 -8.23 -5.02 -10.08
C VAL A 142 -7.72 -4.28 -11.29
N PHE A 143 -6.99 -3.18 -11.11
CA PHE A 143 -6.60 -2.32 -12.23
C PHE A 143 -5.54 -2.96 -13.15
N MET A 144 -4.53 -3.64 -12.60
CA MET A 144 -3.47 -4.25 -13.42
C MET A 144 -3.99 -5.33 -14.39
N PRO A 145 -4.81 -6.31 -13.95
CA PRO A 145 -5.43 -7.26 -14.86
C PRO A 145 -6.31 -6.60 -15.94
N LEU A 146 -7.10 -5.58 -15.55
CA LEU A 146 -7.95 -4.83 -16.49
C LEU A 146 -7.12 -4.08 -17.55
N ILE A 147 -6.03 -3.44 -17.14
CA ILE A 147 -5.13 -2.71 -18.05
C ILE A 147 -4.48 -3.67 -19.05
N ARG A 148 -4.10 -4.89 -18.64
CA ARG A 148 -3.53 -5.89 -19.55
C ARG A 148 -4.51 -6.36 -20.64
N ARG A 149 -5.81 -6.32 -20.38
CA ARG A 149 -6.83 -6.64 -21.40
C ARG A 149 -7.15 -5.48 -22.33
N ALA A 150 -7.00 -4.24 -21.85
CA ALA A 150 -7.36 -3.05 -22.59
C ALA A 150 -6.13 -2.21 -22.90
N ASP A 151 -5.55 -2.43 -24.08
CA ASP A 151 -4.31 -1.80 -24.56
C ASP A 151 -4.34 -0.25 -24.49
N ILE A 152 -5.53 0.35 -24.57
CA ILE A 152 -5.77 1.80 -24.52
C ILE A 152 -5.72 2.34 -23.08
N LEU A 153 -6.09 1.55 -22.06
CA LEU A 153 -6.13 2.00 -20.67
C LEU A 153 -4.73 2.22 -20.09
N SER A 154 -3.72 1.50 -20.61
CA SER A 154 -2.31 1.65 -20.23
C SER A 154 -1.75 3.06 -20.51
N LYS A 155 -2.35 3.78 -21.48
CA LYS A 155 -1.95 5.13 -21.88
C LYS A 155 -2.68 6.23 -21.10
N ILE A 156 -3.88 5.95 -20.59
CA ILE A 156 -4.74 6.91 -19.89
C ILE A 156 -4.47 6.90 -18.39
N PHE A 157 -4.22 5.72 -17.81
CA PHE A 157 -3.99 5.60 -16.38
C PHE A 157 -2.50 5.68 -16.06
N TYR A 158 -2.05 6.83 -15.53
CA TYR A 158 -0.70 6.99 -14.96
C TYR A 158 -0.43 5.94 -13.85
N ILE A 159 -1.49 5.44 -13.20
CA ILE A 159 -1.53 4.26 -12.32
C ILE A 159 -0.80 3.04 -12.91
N ALA A 160 -0.84 2.86 -14.23
CA ALA A 160 -0.20 1.75 -14.95
C ALA A 160 1.34 1.75 -14.83
N ARG A 161 1.96 2.91 -14.60
CA ARG A 161 3.43 3.05 -14.53
C ARG A 161 4.02 2.71 -13.16
N TYR A 162 3.18 2.61 -12.13
CA TYR A 162 3.63 2.60 -10.73
C TYR A 162 3.62 1.24 -10.05
N GLN A 163 3.05 0.21 -10.69
CA GLN A 163 3.07 -1.13 -10.12
C GLN A 163 3.91 -2.07 -10.96
N GLN A 164 4.95 -2.59 -10.31
CA GLN A 164 5.77 -3.69 -10.81
C GLN A 164 5.11 -5.06 -10.56
N VAL A 165 3.98 -5.12 -9.83
CA VAL A 165 3.40 -6.39 -9.36
C VAL A 165 1.95 -6.51 -9.80
N ASP A 166 1.72 -7.34 -10.82
CA ASP A 166 0.39 -7.83 -11.19
C ASP A 166 0.02 -9.02 -10.29
N THR A 167 -0.47 -8.73 -9.09
CA THR A 167 -0.88 -9.77 -8.13
C THR A 167 -2.10 -10.56 -8.61
N GLY A 168 -2.97 -9.95 -9.41
CA GLY A 168 -4.15 -10.61 -9.97
C GLY A 168 -3.80 -11.71 -10.98
N SER A 169 -2.71 -11.54 -11.74
CA SER A 169 -2.28 -12.53 -12.76
C SER A 169 -2.01 -13.93 -12.21
N ALA A 170 -1.61 -14.06 -10.93
CA ALA A 170 -1.41 -15.36 -10.30
C ALA A 170 -2.68 -16.22 -10.32
N PHE A 171 -3.87 -15.62 -10.42
CA PHE A 171 -5.17 -16.29 -10.40
C PHE A 171 -5.82 -16.39 -11.78
N GLY A 172 -5.17 -15.91 -12.84
CA GLY A 172 -5.69 -16.01 -14.21
C GLY A 172 -5.98 -17.46 -14.61
N GLY A 173 -7.22 -17.73 -15.04
CA GLY A 173 -7.64 -19.06 -15.49
C GLY A 173 -7.89 -20.07 -14.37
N PHE A 174 -7.80 -19.66 -13.10
CA PHE A 174 -8.20 -20.54 -11.99
C PHE A 174 -9.72 -20.77 -12.04
N LEU A 175 -10.12 -22.04 -12.17
CA LEU A 175 -11.51 -22.44 -12.41
C LEU A 175 -12.14 -21.80 -13.66
N SER A 176 -11.33 -21.51 -14.69
CA SER A 176 -11.76 -20.82 -15.92
C SER A 176 -12.30 -19.40 -15.69
N ILE A 177 -12.06 -18.83 -14.52
CA ILE A 177 -12.51 -17.48 -14.16
C ILE A 177 -11.39 -16.46 -14.51
N PRO A 178 -11.75 -15.30 -15.08
CA PRO A 178 -10.82 -14.21 -15.35
C PRO A 178 -10.07 -13.69 -14.11
N ALA A 179 -8.83 -13.24 -14.29
CA ALA A 179 -7.99 -12.71 -13.21
C ALA A 179 -8.62 -11.49 -12.51
N GLU A 180 -9.37 -10.67 -13.25
CA GLU A 180 -10.04 -9.47 -12.75
C GLU A 180 -11.12 -9.80 -11.72
N VAL A 181 -11.85 -10.91 -11.93
CA VAL A 181 -12.92 -11.37 -11.04
C VAL A 181 -12.32 -11.91 -9.74
N TRP A 182 -11.27 -12.74 -9.85
CA TRP A 182 -10.55 -13.23 -8.68
C TRP A 182 -9.87 -12.11 -7.91
N GLY A 183 -9.25 -11.16 -8.61
CA GLY A 183 -8.64 -10.00 -7.99
C GLY A 183 -9.66 -9.13 -7.26
N GLY A 184 -10.82 -8.85 -7.87
CA GLY A 184 -11.91 -8.15 -7.22
C GLY A 184 -12.41 -8.87 -5.95
N PHE A 185 -12.56 -10.19 -6.02
CA PHE A 185 -12.97 -11.02 -4.88
C PHE A 185 -11.95 -10.99 -3.72
N ILE A 186 -10.67 -11.22 -4.02
CA ILE A 186 -9.59 -11.19 -3.02
C ILE A 186 -9.48 -9.80 -2.41
N PHE A 187 -9.50 -8.76 -3.25
CA PHE A 187 -9.48 -7.37 -2.81
C PHE A 187 -10.63 -7.07 -1.86
N ALA A 188 -11.87 -7.47 -2.20
CA ALA A 188 -13.04 -7.24 -1.37
C ALA A 188 -12.90 -7.90 0.01
N ILE A 189 -12.47 -9.17 0.06
CA ILE A 189 -12.26 -9.90 1.33
C ILE A 189 -11.21 -9.20 2.20
N VAL A 190 -10.09 -8.81 1.58
CA VAL A 190 -8.94 -8.25 2.26
C VAL A 190 -9.17 -6.82 2.75
N THR A 191 -9.95 -6.02 2.02
CA THR A 191 -10.19 -4.62 2.37
C THR A 191 -11.42 -4.40 3.24
N LEU A 192 -12.32 -5.38 3.33
CA LEU A 192 -13.49 -5.33 4.23
C LEU A 192 -13.13 -5.02 5.68
N PRO A 193 -12.12 -5.69 6.29
CA PRO A 193 -11.69 -5.35 7.66
C PRO A 193 -11.21 -3.91 7.78
N MET A 194 -10.42 -3.42 6.81
CA MET A 194 -9.92 -2.04 6.82
C MET A 194 -11.06 -1.02 6.69
N ALA A 195 -12.04 -1.28 5.83
CA ALA A 195 -13.23 -0.45 5.67
C ALA A 195 -14.09 -0.43 6.95
N PHE A 196 -14.31 -1.60 7.56
CA PHE A 196 -15.05 -1.73 8.81
C PHE A 196 -14.39 -0.93 9.94
N TYR A 197 -13.08 -1.12 10.17
CA TYR A 197 -12.35 -0.39 11.19
C TYR A 197 -12.27 1.11 10.90
N SER A 198 -12.14 1.51 9.63
CA SER A 198 -12.16 2.93 9.24
C SER A 198 -13.45 3.63 9.65
N VAL A 199 -14.60 2.97 9.55
CA VAL A 199 -15.92 3.55 9.88
C VAL A 199 -16.17 3.52 11.39
N SER A 200 -15.78 2.43 12.06
CA SER A 200 -16.00 2.26 13.50
C SER A 200 -15.15 3.22 14.34
N ARG A 201 -13.95 3.58 13.88
CA ARG A 201 -13.04 4.49 14.60
C ARG A 201 -13.59 5.90 14.81
N ASP A 202 -14.43 6.39 13.90
CA ASP A 202 -15.02 7.73 14.03
C ASP A 202 -16.26 7.75 14.96
N LYS A 203 -16.67 6.59 15.49
CA LYS A 203 -17.80 6.44 16.42
C LYS A 203 -17.39 6.22 17.88
N GLU A 204 -16.11 5.93 18.15
CA GLU A 204 -15.60 5.79 19.52
C GLU A 204 -15.28 7.20 20.09
N PRO A 205 -15.86 7.59 21.23
CA PRO A 205 -15.48 8.84 21.89
C PRO A 205 -14.03 8.74 22.41
N LEU A 206 -13.25 9.79 22.11
CA LEU A 206 -11.90 10.01 22.65
C LEU A 206 -11.91 10.17 24.17
#